data_AF-A0A5J4PND3-F1
#
_entry.id   AF-A0A5J4PND3-F1
#
_cell.length_a   1.000
_cell.length_b   1.000
_cell.length_c   1.000
_cell.angle_alpha   90.00
_cell.angle_beta   90.00
_cell.angle_gamma   90.00
#
_symmetry.space_group_name_H-M   'P 1'
#
loop_
_entity.id
_entity.type
_entity.pdbx_description
1 polymer ?
#
loop_
_entity_poly.entity_id
_entity_poly.type
_entity_poly.pdbx_seq_one_letter_code
_entity_poly.pdbx_strand_id
1 'polypeptide(L)'
;PQKMNVKIFERFRKACDEFFLKKGNFFKGIKEDMSENLKKKEDLCQKAEALKDSTDWKETSDILVKLQKEWKTVGNVPRKYSDILWKRFIGACDYFFEQKGKATSSQRSVEAENMMLK
;
A
#
# COMPACT_ATOMS: atom_id res chain seq x y z
N PRO A 1 -6.88 -45.94 -38.68
CA PRO A 1 -5.64 -45.42 -38.07
C PRO A 1 -5.53 -43.87 -38.10
N GLN A 2 -5.49 -43.23 -39.28
CA GLN A 2 -5.31 -41.76 -39.38
C GLN A 2 -6.47 -40.92 -38.81
N LYS A 3 -7.73 -41.27 -39.09
CA LYS A 3 -8.91 -40.54 -38.56
C LYS A 3 -9.01 -40.53 -37.03
N MET A 4 -8.52 -41.58 -36.36
CA MET A 4 -8.49 -41.65 -34.89
C MET A 4 -7.40 -40.74 -34.32
N ASN A 5 -6.23 -40.68 -34.97
CA ASN A 5 -5.14 -39.77 -34.59
C ASN A 5 -5.56 -38.31 -34.72
N VAL A 6 -6.31 -37.95 -35.78
CA VAL A 6 -6.87 -36.59 -35.95
C VAL A 6 -7.81 -36.24 -34.79
N LYS A 7 -8.75 -37.12 -34.42
CA LYS A 7 -9.65 -36.90 -33.28
C LYS A 7 -8.91 -36.77 -31.93
N ILE A 8 -7.86 -37.55 -31.71
CA ILE A 8 -7.04 -37.47 -30.50
C ILE A 8 -6.31 -36.13 -30.45
N PHE A 9 -5.73 -35.72 -31.58
CA PHE A 9 -5.02 -34.44 -31.69
C PHE A 9 -5.95 -33.23 -31.52
N GLU A 10 -7.16 -33.27 -32.10
CA GLU A 10 -8.18 -32.21 -31.92
C GLU A 10 -8.59 -32.07 -30.45
N ARG A 11 -8.79 -33.19 -29.75
CA ARG A 11 -9.11 -33.17 -28.31
C ARG A 11 -7.97 -32.61 -27.47
N PHE A 12 -6.73 -33.01 -27.77
CA PHE A 12 -5.55 -32.48 -27.10
C PHE A 12 -5.41 -30.98 -27.33
N ARG A 13 -5.51 -30.53 -28.59
CA ARG A 13 -5.42 -29.12 -28.95
C ARG A 13 -6.50 -28.30 -28.24
N LYS A 14 -7.75 -28.77 -28.25
CA LYS A 14 -8.85 -28.10 -27.55
C LYS A 14 -8.56 -27.96 -26.05
N ALA A 15 -8.07 -29.02 -25.41
CA ALA A 15 -7.72 -28.98 -23.99
C ALA A 15 -6.56 -27.99 -23.72
N CYS A 16 -5.54 -27.96 -24.58
CA CYS A 16 -4.46 -26.98 -24.50
C CYS A 16 -4.98 -25.55 -24.67
N ASP A 17 -5.80 -25.29 -25.70
CA ASP A 17 -6.35 -23.96 -25.99
C ASP A 17 -7.18 -23.44 -24.80
N GLU A 18 -8.05 -24.28 -24.23
CA GLU A 18 -8.83 -23.95 -23.03
C GLU A 18 -7.92 -23.67 -21.82
N PHE A 19 -6.87 -24.46 -21.62
CA PHE A 19 -5.91 -24.25 -20.54
C PHE A 19 -5.16 -22.93 -20.69
N PHE A 20 -4.62 -22.65 -21.88
CA PHE A 20 -3.86 -21.43 -22.14
C PHE A 20 -4.75 -20.18 -22.09
N LEU A 21 -6.01 -20.28 -22.52
CA LEU A 21 -6.99 -19.20 -22.37
C LEU A 21 -7.26 -18.89 -20.90
N LYS A 22 -7.54 -19.91 -20.08
CA LYS A 22 -7.75 -19.73 -18.63
C LYS A 22 -6.50 -19.16 -17.94
N LYS A 23 -5.32 -19.66 -18.31
CA LYS A 23 -4.04 -19.17 -17.81
C LYS A 23 -3.84 -17.69 -18.17
N GLY A 24 -4.09 -17.31 -19.41
CA GLY A 24 -4.00 -15.92 -19.86
C GLY A 24 -4.91 -14.99 -19.07
N ASN A 25 -6.17 -15.38 -18.91
CA ASN A 25 -7.16 -14.61 -18.13
C ASN A 25 -6.76 -14.49 -16.65
N PHE A 26 -6.23 -15.55 -16.05
CA PHE A 26 -5.75 -15.55 -14.67
C PHE A 26 -4.62 -14.53 -14.45
N PHE A 27 -3.58 -14.57 -15.29
CA PHE A 27 -2.48 -13.61 -15.17
C PHE A 27 -2.89 -12.17 -15.51
N LYS A 28 -3.88 -12.00 -16.40
CA LYS A 28 -4.47 -10.69 -16.67
C LYS A 28 -5.16 -10.14 -15.42
N GLY A 29 -5.99 -10.94 -14.75
CA GLY A 29 -6.67 -10.55 -13.50
C GLY A 29 -5.67 -10.17 -12.41
N ILE A 30 -4.63 -10.97 -12.18
CA ILE A 30 -3.56 -10.65 -11.21
C ILE A 30 -2.90 -9.29 -11.54
N LYS A 31 -2.63 -9.02 -12.81
CA LYS A 31 -2.01 -7.77 -13.23
C LYS A 31 -2.92 -6.57 -12.98
N GLU A 32 -4.21 -6.72 -13.24
CA GLU A 32 -5.23 -5.70 -12.98
C GLU A 32 -5.34 -5.43 -11.47
N ASP A 33 -5.48 -6.47 -10.64
CA ASP A 33 -5.52 -6.37 -9.18
C ASP A 33 -4.27 -5.67 -8.62
N MET A 34 -3.08 -6.04 -9.09
CA MET A 34 -1.83 -5.40 -8.68
C MET A 34 -1.75 -3.93 -9.10
N SER A 35 -2.33 -3.58 -10.26
CA SER A 35 -2.38 -2.19 -10.73
C SER A 35 -3.36 -1.36 -9.90
N GLU A 36 -4.49 -1.93 -9.47
CA GLU A 36 -5.42 -1.25 -8.58
C GLU A 36 -4.84 -1.07 -7.18
N ASN A 37 -4.19 -2.11 -6.64
CA ASN A 37 -3.48 -2.03 -5.36
C ASN A 37 -2.36 -0.98 -5.40
N LEU A 38 -1.66 -0.85 -6.53
CA LEU A 38 -0.64 0.18 -6.72
C LEU A 38 -1.23 1.58 -6.55
N LYS A 39 -2.32 1.87 -7.26
CA LYS A 39 -3.03 3.16 -7.16
C LYS A 39 -3.49 3.44 -5.73
N LYS A 40 -4.11 2.45 -5.07
CA LYS A 40 -4.54 2.59 -3.66
C LYS A 40 -3.37 2.93 -2.73
N LYS A 41 -2.22 2.26 -2.88
CA LYS A 41 -1.03 2.58 -2.07
C LYS A 41 -0.43 3.94 -2.41
N GLU A 42 -0.46 4.36 -3.67
CA GLU A 42 -0.06 5.71 -4.07
C GLU A 42 -0.95 6.79 -3.43
N ASP A 43 -2.27 6.59 -3.41
CA ASP A 43 -3.21 7.49 -2.76
C ASP A 43 -2.97 7.57 -1.24
N LEU A 44 -2.67 6.44 -0.59
CA LEU A 44 -2.30 6.41 0.83
C LEU A 44 -1.03 7.21 1.11
N CYS A 45 0.00 7.09 0.25
CA CYS A 45 1.20 7.91 0.35
C CYS A 45 0.88 9.40 0.25
N GLN A 46 0.08 9.80 -0.75
CA GLN A 46 -0.28 11.21 -0.95
C GLN A 46 -1.04 11.78 0.26
N LYS A 47 -2.00 11.02 0.81
CA LYS A 47 -2.74 11.42 2.03
C LYS A 47 -1.82 11.57 3.23
N ALA A 48 -0.90 10.64 3.45
CA ALA A 48 0.06 10.73 4.55
C ALA A 48 1.01 11.93 4.39
N GLU A 49 1.48 12.19 3.17
CA GLU A 49 2.36 13.32 2.87
C GLU A 49 1.66 14.67 3.04
N ALA A 50 0.39 14.79 2.66
CA ALA A 50 -0.40 16.00 2.86
C ALA A 50 -0.60 16.34 4.34
N LEU A 51 -0.56 15.33 5.21
CA LEU A 51 -0.78 15.44 6.64
C LEU A 51 0.51 15.55 7.46
N LYS A 52 1.67 15.30 6.86
CA LYS A 52 2.93 15.16 7.61
C LYS A 52 3.36 16.43 8.36
N ASP A 53 2.99 17.60 7.83
CA ASP A 53 3.32 18.92 8.37
C ASP A 53 2.16 19.52 9.20
N SER A 54 1.07 18.77 9.39
CA SER A 54 -0.08 19.21 10.17
C SER A 54 0.27 19.39 11.65
N THR A 55 -0.18 20.49 12.24
CA THR A 55 -0.04 20.76 13.68
C THR A 55 -1.27 20.34 14.49
N ASP A 56 -2.33 19.84 13.84
CA ASP A 56 -3.42 19.17 14.56
C ASP A 56 -2.95 17.76 14.97
N TRP A 57 -2.23 17.71 16.09
CA TRP A 57 -1.56 16.51 16.55
C TRP A 57 -2.50 15.36 16.89
N LYS A 58 -3.75 15.64 17.26
CA LYS A 58 -4.70 14.61 17.69
C LYS A 58 -5.42 14.05 16.49
N GLU A 59 -6.10 14.90 15.72
CA GLU A 59 -6.86 14.46 14.56
C GLU A 59 -5.94 13.79 13.52
N THR A 60 -4.79 14.40 13.25
CA THR A 60 -3.85 13.85 12.28
C THR A 60 -3.27 12.51 12.70
N SER A 61 -3.04 12.29 14.00
CA SER A 61 -2.59 10.97 14.49
C SER A 61 -3.63 9.89 14.22
N ASP A 62 -4.90 10.17 14.50
CA ASP A 62 -5.99 9.22 14.30
C ASP A 62 -6.15 8.88 12.81
N ILE A 63 -6.02 9.89 11.94
CA ILE A 63 -6.05 9.69 10.48
C ILE A 63 -4.85 8.85 10.03
N LEU A 64 -3.62 9.18 10.44
CA LEU A 64 -2.43 8.41 10.06
C LEU A 64 -2.49 6.95 10.53
N VAL A 65 -2.99 6.70 11.74
CA VAL A 65 -3.22 5.33 12.24
C VAL A 65 -4.26 4.59 11.39
N LYS A 66 -5.32 5.27 10.94
CA LYS A 66 -6.31 4.71 10.02
C LYS A 66 -5.68 4.38 8.66
N LEU A 67 -4.85 5.26 8.11
CA LEU A 67 -4.12 5.02 6.85
C LEU A 67 -3.18 3.82 6.99
N GLN A 68 -2.49 3.66 8.12
CA GLN A 68 -1.62 2.50 8.38
C GLN A 68 -2.42 1.19 8.44
N LYS A 69 -3.64 1.20 8.99
CA LYS A 69 -4.55 0.04 8.94
C LYS A 69 -4.97 -0.25 7.51
N GLU A 70 -5.39 0.76 6.76
CA GLU A 70 -5.78 0.62 5.35
C GLU A 70 -4.62 0.05 4.51
N TRP A 71 -3.40 0.53 4.72
CA TRP A 71 -2.20 0.01 4.05
C TRP A 71 -2.03 -1.50 4.15
N LYS A 72 -2.28 -2.06 5.35
CA LYS A 72 -2.18 -3.51 5.61
C LYS A 72 -3.29 -4.32 4.93
N THR A 73 -4.42 -3.68 4.60
CA THR A 73 -5.53 -4.33 3.89
C THR A 73 -5.36 -4.31 2.38
N VAL A 74 -4.55 -3.39 1.83
CA VAL A 74 -4.28 -3.34 0.39
C VAL A 74 -3.37 -4.51 0.01
N GLY A 75 -3.79 -5.26 -1.00
CA GLY A 75 -3.08 -6.44 -1.49
C GLY A 75 -1.71 -6.14 -2.11
N ASN A 76 -1.17 -7.16 -2.79
CA ASN A 76 0.16 -7.11 -3.38
C ASN A 76 0.23 -6.07 -4.50
N VAL A 77 1.39 -5.44 -4.61
CA VAL A 77 1.76 -4.54 -5.71
C VAL A 77 2.97 -5.12 -6.45
N PRO A 78 3.28 -4.67 -7.68
CA PRO A 78 4.45 -5.16 -8.37
C PRO A 78 5.72 -4.89 -7.55
N ARG A 79 6.61 -5.89 -7.45
CA ARG A 79 7.79 -5.87 -6.57
C ARG A 79 8.65 -4.61 -6.71
N LYS A 80 8.75 -4.08 -7.93
CA LYS A 80 9.47 -2.83 -8.24
C LYS A 80 9.00 -1.62 -7.43
N TYR A 81 7.71 -1.55 -7.09
CA TYR A 81 7.10 -0.41 -6.40
C TYR A 81 6.88 -0.64 -4.90
N SER A 82 6.86 -1.90 -4.45
CA SER A 82 6.54 -2.25 -3.06
C SER A 82 7.40 -1.49 -2.05
N ASP A 83 8.73 -1.58 -2.19
CA ASP A 83 9.66 -0.97 -1.25
C ASP A 83 9.67 0.56 -1.34
N ILE A 84 9.51 1.10 -2.55
CA ILE A 84 9.47 2.55 -2.80
C ILE A 84 8.26 3.16 -2.10
N LEU A 85 7.08 2.55 -2.31
CA LEU A 85 5.84 3.01 -1.70
C LEU A 85 5.88 2.86 -0.19
N TRP A 86 6.40 1.75 0.33
CA TRP A 86 6.54 1.56 1.77
C TRP A 86 7.42 2.63 2.41
N LYS A 87 8.61 2.89 1.84
CA LYS A 87 9.53 3.93 2.33
C LYS A 87 8.90 5.32 2.30
N ARG A 88 8.16 5.63 1.23
CA ARG A 88 7.44 6.89 1.08
C ARG A 88 6.36 7.06 2.16
N PHE A 89 5.55 6.03 2.36
CA PHE A 89 4.46 6.05 3.33
C PHE A 89 4.96 6.12 4.79
N ILE A 90 5.93 5.27 5.14
CA ILE A 90 6.48 5.25 6.51
C ILE A 90 7.27 6.52 6.80
N GLY A 91 8.02 7.05 5.83
CA GLY A 91 8.75 8.31 5.98
C GLY A 91 7.84 9.50 6.29
N ALA A 92 6.67 9.58 5.65
CA ALA A 92 5.68 10.62 5.96
C ALA A 92 5.08 10.45 7.38
N CYS A 93 4.78 9.21 7.77
CA CYS A 93 4.27 8.92 9.12
C CYS A 93 5.32 9.25 10.21
N ASP A 94 6.54 8.76 10.04
CA ASP A 94 7.65 8.93 10.99
C ASP A 94 7.98 10.41 11.18
N TYR A 95 8.02 11.18 10.08
CA TYR A 95 8.23 12.61 10.13
C TYR A 95 7.19 13.31 11.03
N PHE A 96 5.90 13.03 10.83
CA PHE A 96 4.83 13.62 11.64
C PHE A 96 4.98 13.27 13.12
N PHE A 97 5.23 12.00 13.44
CA PHE A 97 5.37 11.56 14.83
C PHE A 97 6.62 12.12 15.50
N GLU A 98 7.71 12.31 14.76
CA GLU A 98 8.90 13.01 15.24
C GLU A 98 8.59 14.48 15.56
N GLN A 99 7.89 15.20 14.68
CA GLN A 99 7.50 16.60 14.93
C GLN A 99 6.57 16.73 16.15
N LYS A 100 5.57 15.84 16.26
CA LYS A 100 4.69 15.77 17.43
C LYS A 100 5.47 15.52 18.72
N GLY A 101 6.45 14.61 18.67
CA GLY A 101 7.33 14.30 19.81
C GLY A 101 8.15 15.51 20.25
N LYS A 102 8.74 16.24 19.29
CA LYS A 102 9.46 17.49 19.56
C LYS A 102 8.55 18.55 20.18
N ALA A 103 7.38 18.78 19.61
CA ALA A 103 6.41 19.75 20.13
C ALA A 103 5.98 19.44 21.58
N THR A 104 5.69 18.16 21.87
CA THR A 104 5.30 17.72 23.22
C THR A 104 6.46 17.85 24.22
N SER A 105 7.69 17.53 23.80
CA SER A 105 8.88 17.64 24.66
C SER A 105 9.19 19.11 25.00
N SER A 106 9.13 20.00 24.02
CA SER A 106 9.33 21.44 24.20
C SER A 106 8.24 22.08 25.07
N GLN A 107 6.98 21.63 24.95
CA GLN A 107 5.91 22.10 25.84
C GLN A 107 6.17 21.72 27.30
N ARG A 108 6.65 20.49 27.56
CA ARG A 108 6.97 20.04 28.92
C ARG A 108 8.15 20.81 29.54
N SER A 109 9.18 21.17 28.76
CA SER A 109 10.30 21.95 29.29
C SER A 109 9.87 23.37 29.65
N VAL A 110 9.03 24.00 28.82
CA VAL A 110 8.50 25.36 29.07
C VAL A 110 7.51 25.38 30.23
N GLU A 111 6.64 24.37 30.36
CA GLU A 111 5.75 24.25 31.53
C GLU A 111 6.54 24.00 32.82
N ALA A 112 7.60 23.18 32.77
CA ALA A 112 8.47 22.96 33.91
C ALA A 112 9.21 24.24 34.34
N GLU A 113 9.77 25.00 33.39
CA GLU A 113 10.42 26.29 33.66
C GLU A 113 9.43 27.32 34.23
N ASN A 114 8.24 27.44 33.64
CA ASN A 114 7.19 28.34 34.13
C ASN A 114 6.64 27.94 35.51
N MET A 115 6.70 26.66 35.87
CA MET A 115 6.32 26.17 37.20
C MET A 115 7.43 26.36 38.24
N MET A 116 8.70 26.41 37.82
CA MET A 116 9.84 26.75 38.71
C MET A 116 10.01 28.26 38.92
N LEU A 117 9.44 29.09 38.05
CA LEU A 117 9.47 30.56 38.14
C LEU A 117 8.25 31.15 38.88
N LYS A 118 7.30 30.32 39.33
CA LYS A 118 6.17 30.70 40.17
C LYS A 118 6.38 30.22 41.61
#